data_AF-A0A7S0J7N4-F1
#
_entry.id   AF-A0A7S0J7N4-F1
#
_cell.length_a   1.000
_cell.length_b   1.000
_cell.length_c   1.000
_cell.angle_alpha   90.00
_cell.angle_beta   90.00
_cell.angle_gamma   90.00
#
_symmetry.space_group_name_H-M   'P 1'
#
loop_
_entity.id
_entity.type
_entity.pdbx_description
1 polymer ?
#
loop_
_entity_poly.entity_id
_entity_poly.type
_entity_poly.pdbx_seq_one_letter_code
_entity_poly.pdbx_strand_id
1 'polypeptide(L)'
;CVDAPRFGVVRGLDETSLIVVRKGVIIELVRGDAAARARAAKLHVNDGVETRWLGEREFLVPGFIDTHVHASQFSFAGTAIDRPLLAADGFLAKYAFPAEAALASQQQASSTYAAALDELTRHG
;
A
#
# COMPACT_ATOMS: atom_id res chain seq x y z
N CYS A 1 12.42 2.74 10.34
CA CYS A 1 11.41 3.18 9.36
C CYS A 1 12.12 4.03 8.34
N VAL A 2 11.95 3.65 7.08
CA VAL A 2 12.57 4.26 5.92
C VAL A 2 11.50 5.11 5.22
N ASP A 3 11.77 6.39 5.00
CA ASP A 3 10.83 7.27 4.29
C ASP A 3 11.52 8.27 3.37
N ALA A 4 10.73 8.97 2.55
CA ALA A 4 11.18 9.98 1.61
C ALA A 4 10.51 11.33 1.91
N PRO A 5 11.02 12.11 2.88
CA PRO A 5 10.34 13.32 3.36
C PRO A 5 10.36 14.48 2.36
N ARG A 6 11.22 14.41 1.34
CA ARG A 6 11.33 15.37 0.24
C ARG A 6 11.91 14.67 -0.98
N PHE A 7 11.67 15.25 -2.15
CA PHE A 7 12.21 14.75 -3.41
C PHE A 7 13.73 14.56 -3.32
N GLY A 8 14.21 13.40 -3.78
CA GLY A 8 15.64 13.04 -3.81
C GLY A 8 16.25 12.67 -2.45
N VAL A 9 15.46 12.53 -1.38
CA VAL A 9 15.98 12.19 -0.04
C VAL A 9 15.32 10.92 0.48
N VAL A 10 16.16 9.98 0.92
CA VAL A 10 15.75 8.78 1.68
C VAL A 10 16.32 8.89 3.09
N ARG A 11 15.51 8.61 4.10
CA ARG A 11 15.86 8.73 5.52
C ARG A 11 15.60 7.42 6.24
N GLY A 12 16.56 6.96 7.07
CA GLY A 12 16.36 5.85 8.01
C GLY A 12 16.80 4.46 7.55
N LEU A 13 17.60 4.34 6.47
CA LEU A 13 18.09 3.05 5.95
C LEU A 13 18.98 2.28 6.94
N ASP A 14 19.85 2.99 7.67
CA ASP A 14 20.81 2.39 8.60
C ASP A 14 20.54 2.76 10.07
N GLU A 15 19.28 3.11 10.38
CA GLU A 15 18.90 3.65 11.67
C GLU A 15 17.73 2.86 12.27
N THR A 16 17.96 2.27 13.44
CA THR A 16 16.88 1.72 14.26
C THR A 16 15.97 2.85 14.73
N SER A 17 14.67 2.68 14.57
CA SER A 17 13.65 3.63 15.00
C SER A 17 12.45 2.92 15.60
N LEU A 18 11.80 3.53 16.58
CA LEU A 18 10.50 3.11 17.11
C LEU A 18 9.40 4.03 16.57
N ILE A 19 8.33 3.43 16.03
CA ILE A 19 7.09 4.14 15.73
C ILE A 19 6.07 3.79 16.81
N VAL A 20 5.44 4.80 17.39
CA VAL A 20 4.33 4.62 18.32
C VAL A 20 3.04 5.02 17.63
N VAL A 21 2.10 4.06 17.55
CA VAL A 21 0.80 4.25 16.89
C VAL A 21 -0.31 4.15 17.94
N ARG A 22 -1.26 5.09 17.90
CA ARG A 22 -2.47 5.05 18.73
C ARG A 22 -3.68 5.34 17.87
N LYS A 23 -4.66 4.42 17.86
CA LYS A 23 -5.91 4.54 17.09
C LYS A 23 -5.67 4.91 15.61
N GLY A 24 -4.70 4.24 14.96
CA GLY A 24 -4.38 4.44 13.55
C GLY A 24 -3.53 5.68 13.24
N VAL A 25 -3.10 6.46 14.24
CA VAL A 25 -2.28 7.66 14.06
C VAL A 25 -0.89 7.42 14.63
N ILE A 26 0.15 7.79 13.87
CA ILE A 26 1.52 7.88 14.38
C ILE A 26 1.59 9.07 15.34
N ILE A 27 1.80 8.79 16.63
CA ILE A 27 1.88 9.81 17.67
C ILE A 27 3.32 10.16 18.04
N GLU A 28 4.28 9.27 17.73
CA GLU A 28 5.68 9.46 18.04
C GLU A 28 6.57 8.65 17.08
N LEU A 29 7.69 9.24 16.68
CA LEU A 29 8.77 8.57 15.96
C LEU A 29 10.08 8.83 16.72
N VAL A 30 10.64 7.80 17.34
CA VAL A 30 11.91 7.87 18.06
C VAL A 30 13.00 7.25 17.21
N ARG A 31 14.11 7.97 17.05
CA ARG A 31 15.26 7.57 16.23
C ARG A 31 16.47 7.22 17.09
N GLY A 32 17.24 6.23 16.66
CA GLY A 32 18.38 5.66 17.38
C GLY A 32 18.01 4.46 18.26
N ASP A 33 18.82 3.40 18.21
CA ASP A 33 18.53 2.12 18.88
C ASP A 33 18.36 2.27 20.41
N ALA A 34 19.32 2.91 21.09
CA ALA A 34 19.25 3.10 22.54
C ALA A 34 18.01 3.90 22.97
N ALA A 35 17.67 4.97 22.25
CA ALA A 35 16.50 5.79 22.54
C ALA A 35 15.19 5.03 22.26
N ALA A 36 15.13 4.30 21.14
CA ALA A 36 14.00 3.44 20.77
C ALA A 36 13.73 2.38 21.84
N ARG A 37 14.77 1.65 22.29
CA ARG A 37 14.65 0.63 23.33
C ARG A 37 14.23 1.21 24.68
N ALA A 38 14.83 2.34 25.08
CA ALA A 38 14.46 3.02 26.32
C ALA A 38 13.01 3.50 26.28
N ARG A 39 12.52 4.00 25.14
CA ARG A 39 11.13 4.42 24.98
C ARG A 39 10.17 3.24 25.00
N ALA A 40 10.50 2.16 24.28
CA ALA A 40 9.72 0.91 24.27
C ALA A 40 9.56 0.33 25.68
N ALA A 41 10.66 0.26 26.46
CA ALA A 41 10.62 -0.23 27.84
C ALA A 41 9.70 0.62 28.74
N LYS A 42 9.73 1.95 28.60
CA LYS A 42 8.83 2.85 29.35
C LYS A 42 7.37 2.65 28.96
N LEU A 43 7.06 2.47 27.68
CA LEU A 43 5.70 2.21 27.19
C LEU A 43 5.16 0.88 27.72
N HIS A 44 6.00 -0.16 27.76
CA HIS A 44 5.61 -1.45 28.31
C HIS A 44 5.33 -1.35 29.81
N VAL A 45 6.22 -0.74 30.59
CA VAL A 45 6.07 -0.61 32.05
C VAL A 45 4.87 0.26 32.44
N ASN A 46 4.67 1.39 31.75
CA ASN A 46 3.65 2.36 32.16
C ASN A 46 2.27 2.06 31.58
N ASP A 47 2.22 1.57 30.35
CA ASP A 47 0.99 1.48 29.55
C ASP A 47 0.66 0.05 29.11
N GLY A 48 1.51 -0.95 29.43
CA GLY A 48 1.32 -2.34 29.01
C GLY A 48 1.41 -2.55 27.50
N VAL A 49 2.08 -1.63 26.79
CA VAL A 49 2.18 -1.69 25.32
C VAL A 49 3.29 -2.66 24.90
N GLU A 50 2.92 -3.68 24.14
CA GLU A 50 3.87 -4.62 23.55
C GLU A 50 4.59 -4.01 22.34
N THR A 51 5.89 -4.30 22.23
CA THR A 51 6.73 -3.82 21.12
C THR A 51 7.07 -4.97 20.18
N ARG A 52 6.76 -4.80 18.89
CA ARG A 52 7.21 -5.70 17.82
C ARG A 52 8.51 -5.19 17.21
N TRP A 53 9.59 -5.93 17.39
CA TRP A 53 10.87 -5.68 16.72
C TRP A 53 10.92 -6.41 15.39
N LEU A 54 11.44 -5.73 14.36
CA LEU A 54 11.71 -6.31 13.04
C LEU A 54 13.09 -6.98 13.01
N GLY A 55 13.24 -8.00 12.16
CA GLY A 55 14.53 -8.66 11.93
C GLY A 55 15.52 -7.79 11.16
N GLU A 56 16.77 -8.23 11.07
CA GLU A 56 17.88 -7.46 10.45
C GLU A 56 17.65 -7.07 8.98
N ARG A 57 16.79 -7.79 8.27
CA ARG A 57 16.47 -7.58 6.85
C ARG A 57 15.04 -7.10 6.62
N GLU A 58 14.37 -6.67 7.68
CA GLU A 58 13.00 -6.19 7.65
C GLU A 58 12.96 -4.70 7.99
N PHE A 59 12.18 -3.93 7.23
CA PHE A 59 12.00 -2.52 7.49
C PHE A 59 10.56 -2.09 7.13
N LEU A 60 10.14 -0.96 7.71
CA LEU A 60 8.87 -0.32 7.39
C LEU A 60 9.11 0.82 6.40
N VAL A 61 8.21 0.94 5.43
CA VAL A 61 8.04 2.11 4.56
C VAL A 61 6.60 2.61 4.66
N PRO A 62 6.32 3.88 4.31
CA PRO A 62 4.96 4.32 4.05
C PRO A 62 4.29 3.43 2.99
N GLY A 63 2.98 3.20 3.13
CA GLY A 63 2.20 2.60 2.06
C GLY A 63 2.28 3.44 0.78
N PHE A 64 2.28 2.77 -0.35
CA PHE A 64 2.30 3.41 -1.65
C PHE A 64 0.94 4.05 -1.95
N ILE A 65 1.00 5.15 -2.68
CA ILE A 65 -0.19 5.89 -3.10
C ILE A 65 -0.32 5.74 -4.61
N ASP A 66 -1.24 4.89 -5.02
CA ASP A 66 -1.67 4.84 -6.41
C ASP A 66 -2.61 6.01 -6.68
N THR A 67 -2.14 6.97 -7.48
CA THR A 67 -2.91 8.17 -7.81
C THR A 67 -3.97 7.93 -8.89
N HIS A 68 -3.94 6.79 -9.59
CA HIS A 68 -4.86 6.52 -10.68
C HIS A 68 -4.91 5.03 -11.08
N VAL A 69 -6.03 4.37 -10.76
CA VAL A 69 -6.32 2.99 -11.16
C VAL A 69 -7.76 2.84 -11.62
N HIS A 70 -7.97 2.04 -12.67
CA HIS A 70 -9.30 1.61 -13.12
C HIS A 70 -9.62 0.23 -12.54
N ALA A 71 -10.10 0.17 -11.30
CA ALA A 71 -10.47 -1.12 -10.67
C ALA A 71 -11.56 -1.88 -11.45
N SER A 72 -12.40 -1.17 -12.20
CA SER A 72 -13.42 -1.77 -13.08
C SER A 72 -12.84 -2.58 -14.25
N GLN A 73 -11.59 -2.32 -14.62
CA GLN A 73 -10.89 -2.98 -15.71
C GLN A 73 -9.98 -4.13 -15.22
N PHE A 74 -10.02 -4.42 -13.91
CA PHE A 74 -9.11 -5.40 -13.29
C PHE A 74 -9.31 -6.83 -13.80
N SER A 75 -10.50 -7.17 -14.31
CA SER A 75 -10.83 -8.51 -14.83
C SER A 75 -9.95 -8.97 -16.01
N PHE A 76 -9.30 -8.04 -16.71
CA PHE A 76 -8.38 -8.34 -17.81
C PHE A 76 -6.98 -7.73 -17.62
N ALA A 77 -6.67 -7.24 -16.40
CA ALA A 77 -5.37 -6.63 -16.10
C ALA A 77 -4.21 -7.56 -16.49
N GLY A 78 -3.20 -7.01 -17.19
CA GLY A 78 -2.07 -7.77 -17.72
C GLY A 78 -2.33 -8.44 -19.08
N THR A 79 -3.52 -8.31 -19.65
CA THR A 79 -3.87 -8.78 -21.01
C THR A 79 -4.37 -7.62 -21.88
N ALA A 80 -4.94 -7.90 -23.05
CA ALA A 80 -5.66 -6.89 -23.86
C ALA A 80 -4.81 -5.67 -24.29
N ILE A 81 -3.51 -5.87 -24.56
CA ILE A 81 -2.54 -4.82 -24.93
C ILE A 81 -2.20 -4.80 -26.43
N ASP A 82 -3.01 -5.45 -27.26
CA ASP A 82 -2.73 -5.70 -28.68
C ASP A 82 -3.34 -4.65 -29.64
N ARG A 83 -4.01 -3.62 -29.12
CA ARG A 83 -4.82 -2.69 -29.92
C ARG A 83 -4.53 -1.22 -29.64
N PRO A 84 -4.69 -0.31 -30.64
CA PRO A 84 -4.63 1.13 -30.41
C PRO A 84 -5.71 1.59 -29.43
N LEU A 85 -5.44 2.64 -28.65
CA LEU A 85 -6.34 3.09 -27.59
C LEU A 85 -7.76 3.46 -28.09
N LEU A 86 -7.84 4.35 -29.09
CA LEU A 86 -9.07 5.06 -29.48
C LEU A 86 -9.69 4.60 -30.82
N ALA A 87 -9.13 3.59 -31.49
CA ALA A 87 -9.70 3.13 -32.76
C ALA A 87 -11.14 2.60 -32.57
N ALA A 88 -11.93 2.55 -33.66
CA ALA A 88 -13.30 2.05 -33.60
C ALA A 88 -13.38 0.60 -33.07
N ASP A 89 -12.36 -0.21 -33.34
CA ASP A 89 -12.15 -1.55 -32.79
C ASP A 89 -10.94 -1.59 -31.82
N GLY A 90 -10.58 -0.44 -31.25
CA GLY A 90 -9.43 -0.23 -30.35
C GLY A 90 -9.65 -0.77 -28.95
N PHE A 91 -8.65 -0.56 -28.07
CA PHE A 91 -8.65 -1.03 -26.68
C PHE A 91 -9.93 -0.67 -25.93
N LEU A 92 -10.37 0.60 -26.03
CA LEU A 92 -11.57 1.05 -25.33
C LEU A 92 -12.82 0.28 -25.79
N ALA A 93 -13.05 0.24 -27.10
CA ALA A 93 -14.22 -0.40 -27.69
C ALA A 93 -14.21 -1.93 -27.51
N LYS A 94 -13.02 -2.55 -27.61
CA LYS A 94 -12.88 -4.00 -27.59
C LYS A 94 -12.83 -4.59 -26.18
N TYR A 95 -12.24 -3.89 -25.22
CA TYR A 95 -11.93 -4.44 -23.90
C TYR A 95 -12.50 -3.61 -22.75
N ALA A 96 -12.19 -2.31 -22.69
CA ALA A 96 -12.54 -1.50 -21.52
C ALA A 96 -14.06 -1.33 -21.36
N PHE A 97 -14.76 -0.83 -22.40
CA PHE A 97 -16.21 -0.58 -22.30
C PHE A 97 -17.03 -1.86 -22.03
N PRO A 98 -16.76 -3.00 -22.70
CA PRO A 98 -17.46 -4.25 -22.37
C PRO A 98 -17.21 -4.72 -20.94
N ALA A 99 -15.97 -4.62 -20.43
CA ALA A 99 -15.64 -5.01 -19.06
C ALA A 99 -16.35 -4.13 -18.03
N GLU A 100 -16.38 -2.81 -18.25
CA GLU A 100 -17.09 -1.87 -17.38
C GLU A 100 -18.60 -2.12 -17.39
N ALA A 101 -19.19 -2.37 -18.57
CA ALA A 101 -20.62 -2.68 -18.70
C ALA A 101 -21.02 -3.97 -17.97
N ALA A 102 -20.14 -4.97 -17.94
CA ALA A 102 -20.38 -6.23 -17.23
C ALA A 102 -20.56 -6.05 -15.71
N LEU A 103 -19.99 -4.98 -15.14
CA LEU A 103 -20.14 -4.68 -13.70
C LEU A 103 -21.53 -4.20 -13.30
N ALA A 104 -22.47 -4.05 -14.25
CA ALA A 104 -23.89 -3.95 -13.94
C ALA A 104 -24.39 -5.20 -13.16
N SER A 105 -23.72 -6.34 -13.30
CA SER A 105 -23.91 -7.51 -12.44
C SER A 105 -23.21 -7.31 -11.10
N GLN A 106 -23.96 -7.26 -10.01
CA GLN A 106 -23.42 -7.13 -8.65
C GLN A 106 -22.43 -8.26 -8.30
N GLN A 107 -22.67 -9.48 -8.82
CA GLN A 107 -21.76 -10.60 -8.61
C GLN A 107 -20.41 -10.36 -9.31
N GLN A 108 -20.41 -9.87 -10.55
CA GLN A 108 -19.18 -9.56 -11.28
C GLN A 108 -18.44 -8.38 -10.67
N ALA A 109 -19.18 -7.34 -10.24
CA ALA A 109 -18.61 -6.19 -9.53
C ALA A 109 -17.91 -6.61 -8.23
N SER A 110 -18.60 -7.39 -7.38
CA SER A 110 -18.06 -7.86 -6.11
C SER A 110 -16.76 -8.65 -6.30
N SER A 111 -16.77 -9.61 -7.23
CA SER A 111 -15.60 -10.42 -7.56
C SER A 111 -14.42 -9.57 -8.07
N THR A 112 -14.70 -8.67 -9.02
CA THR A 112 -13.65 -7.84 -9.66
C THR A 112 -13.01 -6.88 -8.65
N TYR A 113 -13.82 -6.21 -7.82
CA TYR A 113 -13.28 -5.26 -6.84
C TYR A 113 -12.58 -5.95 -5.67
N ALA A 114 -13.06 -7.11 -5.22
CA ALA A 114 -12.36 -7.89 -4.21
C ALA A 114 -10.96 -8.32 -4.71
N ALA A 115 -10.88 -8.83 -5.94
CA ALA A 115 -9.61 -9.21 -6.55
C ALA A 115 -8.66 -8.01 -6.71
N ALA A 116 -9.17 -6.85 -7.15
CA ALA A 116 -8.38 -5.63 -7.26
C ALA A 116 -7.84 -5.17 -5.90
N LEU A 117 -8.68 -5.16 -4.86
CA LEU A 117 -8.29 -4.74 -3.52
C LEU A 117 -7.23 -5.66 -2.92
N ASP A 118 -7.41 -6.98 -3.07
CA ASP A 118 -6.46 -7.99 -2.58
C ASP A 118 -5.10 -7.83 -3.25
N GLU A 119 -5.08 -7.59 -4.57
CA GLU A 119 -3.84 -7.40 -5.33
C GLU A 119 -3.11 -6.11 -4.97
N LEU A 120 -3.83 -4.99 -4.93
CA LEU A 120 -3.26 -3.69 -4.59
C LEU A 120 -2.69 -3.72 -3.17
N THR A 121 -3.45 -4.22 -2.19
CA THR A 121 -3.01 -4.27 -0.78
C THR A 121 -1.79 -5.18 -0.57
N ARG A 122 -1.66 -6.25 -1.35
CA ARG A 122 -0.49 -7.15 -1.31
C ARG A 122 0.79 -6.47 -1.78
N HIS A 123 0.67 -5.46 -2.64
CA HIS A 123 1.81 -4.75 -3.25
C HIS A 123 2.22 -3.46 -2.52
N GLY A 124 1.57 -3.18 -1.37
CA GLY A 124 1.86 -2.03 -0.52
C GLY A 124 1.03 -0.80 -0.88
#